data_AF-A0A7J2PQJ3-F1
#
_entry.id   AF-A0A7J2PQJ3-F1
#
_cell.length_a   1.000
_cell.length_b   1.000
_cell.length_c   1.000
_cell.angle_alpha   90.00
_cell.angle_beta   90.00
_cell.angle_gamma   90.00
#
_symmetry.space_group_name_H-M   'P 1'
#
loop_
_entity.id
_entity.type
_entity.pdbx_description
1 polymer ?
#
loop_
_entity_poly.entity_id
_entity_poly.type
_entity_poly.pdbx_seq_one_letter_code
_entity_poly.pdbx_strand_id
1 'polypeptide(L)'
;MSTDQEFSGLKKILTNRILFIIHLFAYVAINLLLILIWAVIQPTNDFLPTDYFLPFFPIFGWGFGIGFHALIYLMYNDKIKYLSKLRKETGFKIAFIFHAWFYGSINLFLLILNLTTLNTLDFLWFLWPLGGWGIAFAFHAFGFFTWDKSLEAQKTKLREKHPDYSEERLKEFATSRLLGIEVLLLHITYFAVITVITYATQIWETFDYSIESVFQTQVGWALFLGLHILAYYLFNFNETLSVVMKGLILHIIAYVGLIFIGLWEQISRLDLDPEAIFWWHIPVILWLFFIGIHIFVTIKWDSINPSALEKVKGRSREGREEYKYQRMTYWVLFWRFTFIAHICAYILGLVLILPLAEDIAVIMSVDFVVEASDVMVIVAFGWLIGLLVHGAMCVITMKHISTFLMWTAILHTAAYIGAIPLLISINILFTPEILWSAIALGGWGIGLGVHLLLALLTRK
;
A
#
# COMPACT_ATOMS: atom_id res chain seq x y z
N MET A 1 4.55 13.33 37.51
CA MET A 1 4.94 12.19 36.64
C MET A 1 5.84 11.30 37.46
N SER A 2 5.72 9.97 37.36
CA SER A 2 6.72 9.08 37.96
C SER A 2 8.06 9.22 37.22
N THR A 3 9.17 8.96 37.91
CA THR A 3 10.53 8.94 37.32
C THR A 3 10.62 8.07 36.06
N ASP A 4 9.83 6.98 36.01
CA ASP A 4 9.75 6.08 34.85
C ASP A 4 9.08 6.72 33.62
N GLN A 5 8.08 7.60 33.82
CA GLN A 5 7.45 8.33 32.72
C GLN A 5 8.38 9.40 32.13
N GLU A 6 9.17 10.08 32.96
CA GLU A 6 10.16 11.05 32.48
C GLU A 6 11.29 10.38 31.72
N PHE A 7 11.80 9.25 32.22
CA PHE A 7 12.87 8.49 31.55
C PHE A 7 12.42 7.94 30.19
N SER A 8 11.18 7.44 30.10
CA SER A 8 10.57 6.99 28.84
C SER A 8 10.43 8.14 27.83
N GLY A 9 10.04 9.33 28.28
CA GLY A 9 9.95 10.52 27.45
C GLY A 9 11.31 10.95 26.86
N LEU A 10 12.34 11.02 27.71
CA LEU A 10 13.69 11.39 27.30
C LEU A 10 14.27 10.40 26.28
N LYS A 11 14.09 9.09 26.51
CA LYS A 11 14.53 8.04 25.58
C LYS A 11 13.88 8.21 24.21
N LYS A 12 12.57 8.47 24.16
CA LYS A 12 11.83 8.67 22.90
C LYS A 12 12.33 9.90 22.14
N ILE A 13 12.59 11.00 22.84
CA ILE A 13 13.15 12.22 22.28
C ILE A 13 14.53 11.92 21.67
N LEU A 14 15.43 11.31 22.44
CA LEU A 14 16.80 11.01 22.02
C LEU A 14 16.82 10.07 20.80
N THR A 15 15.99 9.02 20.80
CA THR A 15 15.85 8.08 19.68
C THR A 15 15.45 8.81 18.40
N ASN A 16 14.49 9.74 18.45
CA ASN A 16 14.06 10.48 17.27
C ASN A 16 15.18 11.40 16.73
N ARG A 17 16.01 11.98 17.60
CA ARG A 17 17.17 12.80 17.17
C ARG A 17 18.21 11.95 16.46
N ILE A 18 18.61 10.85 17.10
CA ILE A 18 19.63 9.93 16.57
C ILE A 18 19.15 9.35 15.23
N LEU A 19 17.89 8.91 15.18
CA LEU A 19 17.28 8.39 13.94
C LEU A 19 17.36 9.42 12.82
N PHE A 20 16.93 10.67 13.07
CA PHE A 20 16.96 11.72 12.06
C PHE A 20 18.39 12.02 11.59
N ILE A 21 19.34 12.17 12.50
CA ILE A 21 20.74 12.45 12.16
C ILE A 21 21.37 11.33 11.32
N ILE A 22 21.12 10.07 11.70
CA ILE A 22 21.62 8.91 10.94
C ILE A 22 21.05 8.89 9.52
N HIS A 23 19.74 9.10 9.37
CA HIS A 23 19.12 9.12 8.04
C HIS A 23 19.61 10.30 7.21
N LEU A 24 19.73 11.50 7.81
CA LEU A 24 20.26 12.69 7.14
C LEU A 24 21.70 12.47 6.68
N PHE A 25 22.55 11.89 7.53
CA PHE A 25 23.92 11.55 7.16
C PHE A 25 23.96 10.55 5.99
N ALA A 26 23.22 9.44 6.09
CA ALA A 26 23.15 8.44 5.03
C ALA A 26 22.65 9.03 3.71
N TYR A 27 21.62 9.88 3.77
CA TYR A 27 21.08 10.59 2.62
C TYR A 27 22.15 11.49 1.96
N VAL A 28 22.86 12.32 2.73
CA VAL A 28 23.90 13.20 2.17
C VAL A 28 25.05 12.38 1.60
N ALA A 29 25.55 11.39 2.34
CA ALA A 29 26.69 10.57 1.93
C ALA A 29 26.42 9.81 0.63
N ILE A 30 25.25 9.16 0.52
CA ILE A 30 24.91 8.37 -0.66
C ILE A 30 24.61 9.28 -1.86
N ASN A 31 23.91 10.40 -1.69
CA ASN A 31 23.68 11.30 -2.81
C ASN A 31 24.98 11.91 -3.34
N LEU A 32 25.93 12.28 -2.48
CA LEU A 32 27.26 12.71 -2.93
C LEU A 32 27.99 11.61 -3.69
N LEU A 33 27.90 10.35 -3.24
CA LEU A 33 28.46 9.21 -3.96
C LEU A 33 27.80 9.01 -5.33
N LEU A 34 26.48 9.08 -5.43
CA LEU A 34 25.75 8.92 -6.70
C LEU A 34 26.06 10.07 -7.68
N ILE A 35 26.24 11.30 -7.17
CA ILE A 35 26.70 12.43 -7.96
C ILE A 35 28.11 12.18 -8.49
N LEU A 36 29.02 11.68 -7.65
CA LEU A 36 30.39 11.36 -8.05
C LEU A 36 30.40 10.24 -9.11
N ILE A 37 29.63 9.17 -8.91
CA ILE A 37 29.49 8.07 -9.87
C ILE A 37 28.98 8.61 -11.22
N TRP A 38 27.91 9.40 -11.20
CA TRP A 38 27.37 10.01 -12.41
C TRP A 38 28.41 10.90 -13.12
N ALA A 39 29.11 11.76 -12.37
CA ALA A 39 30.12 12.66 -12.94
C ALA A 39 31.32 11.91 -13.56
N VAL A 40 31.68 10.74 -13.03
CA VAL A 40 32.79 9.92 -13.54
C VAL A 40 32.36 9.06 -14.75
N ILE A 41 31.10 8.58 -14.78
CA ILE A 41 30.58 7.73 -15.88
C ILE A 41 30.14 8.56 -17.10
N GLN A 42 29.71 9.80 -16.87
CA GLN A 42 29.26 10.75 -17.90
C GLN A 42 30.11 10.79 -19.18
N PRO A 43 31.46 10.85 -19.13
CA PRO A 43 32.29 10.99 -20.33
C PRO A 43 32.42 9.71 -21.17
N THR A 44 32.01 8.54 -20.68
CA THR A 44 32.40 7.24 -21.27
C THR A 44 31.24 6.38 -21.74
N ASN A 45 30.00 6.83 -21.62
CA ASN A 45 28.85 5.94 -21.73
C ASN A 45 27.79 6.46 -22.72
N ASP A 46 27.74 5.84 -23.90
CA ASP A 46 26.70 6.09 -24.90
C ASP A 46 25.32 5.55 -24.47
N PHE A 47 25.28 4.73 -23.40
CA PHE A 47 24.08 4.03 -22.94
C PHE A 47 23.17 4.84 -22.02
N LEU A 48 23.67 5.92 -21.41
CA LEU A 48 22.89 6.78 -20.52
C LEU A 48 22.76 8.18 -21.12
N PRO A 49 21.59 8.83 -21.03
CA PRO A 49 21.43 10.21 -21.49
C PRO A 49 22.43 11.11 -20.75
N THR A 50 23.46 11.58 -21.47
CA THR A 50 24.51 12.44 -20.90
C THR A 50 23.97 13.84 -20.59
N ASP A 51 22.84 14.19 -21.16
CA ASP A 51 22.10 15.42 -20.94
C ASP A 51 21.24 15.42 -19.66
N TYR A 52 21.07 14.28 -18.98
CA TYR A 52 20.21 14.18 -17.80
C TYR A 52 20.95 13.85 -16.51
N PHE A 53 20.70 14.68 -15.47
CA PHE A 53 21.27 14.50 -14.14
C PHE A 53 20.54 13.39 -13.35
N LEU A 54 20.89 12.13 -13.61
CA LEU A 54 20.26 10.96 -12.96
C LEU A 54 20.23 11.00 -11.42
N PRO A 55 21.24 11.54 -10.69
CA PRO A 55 21.15 11.69 -9.23
C PRO A 55 19.95 12.52 -8.75
N PHE A 56 19.30 13.28 -9.63
CA PHE A 56 18.02 13.96 -9.34
C PHE A 56 16.97 13.02 -8.72
N PHE A 57 16.80 11.81 -9.26
CA PHE A 57 15.80 10.85 -8.76
C PHE A 57 16.05 10.40 -7.31
N PRO A 58 17.24 9.88 -6.93
CA PRO A 58 17.51 9.51 -5.55
C PRO A 58 17.53 10.71 -4.60
N ILE A 59 17.98 11.90 -5.05
CA ILE A 59 17.93 13.13 -4.25
C ILE A 59 16.49 13.44 -3.85
N PHE A 60 15.57 13.52 -4.80
CA PHE A 60 14.17 13.82 -4.49
C PHE A 60 13.45 12.65 -3.82
N GLY A 61 13.61 11.43 -4.35
CA GLY A 61 12.98 10.22 -3.84
C GLY A 61 13.28 9.98 -2.37
N TRP A 62 14.56 9.99 -1.99
CA TRP A 62 14.96 9.83 -0.58
C TRP A 62 14.78 11.13 0.22
N GLY A 63 14.87 12.28 -0.44
CA GLY A 63 14.65 13.60 0.15
C GLY A 63 13.23 13.75 0.72
N PHE A 64 12.22 13.16 0.07
CA PHE A 64 10.85 13.10 0.61
C PHE A 64 10.82 12.41 1.97
N GLY A 65 11.52 11.28 2.10
CA GLY A 65 11.65 10.52 3.34
C GLY A 65 12.39 11.30 4.43
N ILE A 66 13.47 12.01 4.08
CA ILE A 66 14.18 12.89 5.00
C ILE A 66 13.29 14.02 5.50
N GLY A 67 12.51 14.66 4.62
CA GLY A 67 11.56 15.68 5.02
C GLY A 67 10.48 15.16 5.98
N PHE A 68 9.98 13.95 5.75
CA PHE A 68 9.07 13.27 6.67
C PHE A 68 9.73 13.04 8.04
N HIS A 69 10.97 12.52 8.08
CA HIS A 69 11.71 12.36 9.34
C HIS A 69 11.98 13.71 10.03
N ALA A 70 12.25 14.78 9.27
CA ALA A 70 12.42 16.12 9.81
C ALA A 70 11.12 16.61 10.47
N LEU A 71 9.95 16.41 9.85
CA LEU A 71 8.66 16.76 10.45
C LEU A 71 8.41 16.00 11.75
N ILE A 72 8.68 14.70 11.79
CA ILE A 72 8.61 13.90 13.03
C ILE A 72 9.57 14.48 14.07
N TYR A 73 10.83 14.74 13.70
CA TYR A 73 11.82 15.31 14.60
C TYR A 73 11.33 16.63 15.20
N LEU A 74 10.86 17.57 14.37
CA LEU A 74 10.38 18.89 14.78
C LEU A 74 9.14 18.79 15.69
N MET A 75 8.22 17.89 15.37
CA MET A 75 6.99 17.63 16.12
C MET A 75 7.23 16.98 17.48
N TYR A 76 8.13 16.00 17.57
CA TYR A 76 8.35 15.23 18.79
C TYR A 76 9.46 15.78 19.70
N ASN A 77 10.30 16.71 19.22
CA ASN A 77 11.32 17.40 20.01
C ASN A 77 10.92 18.81 20.44
N ASP A 78 9.64 19.15 20.29
CA ASP A 78 9.07 20.43 20.68
C ASP A 78 9.80 21.65 20.09
N LYS A 79 10.28 21.51 18.85
CA LYS A 79 11.02 22.58 18.15
C LYS A 79 10.10 23.61 17.49
N ILE A 80 8.88 23.20 17.11
CA ILE A 80 7.87 24.07 16.52
C ILE A 80 6.59 23.98 17.35
N LYS A 81 6.20 25.08 18.00
CA LYS A 81 5.04 25.14 18.92
C LYS A 81 3.75 24.62 18.29
N TYR A 82 3.51 24.92 17.01
CA TYR A 82 2.35 24.43 16.27
C TYR A 82 2.35 22.89 16.18
N LEU A 83 3.44 22.29 15.72
CA LEU A 83 3.57 20.83 15.60
C LEU A 83 3.51 20.13 16.97
N SER A 84 4.09 20.74 18.01
CA SER A 84 3.98 20.25 19.39
C SER A 84 2.55 20.16 19.89
N LYS A 85 1.72 21.15 19.54
CA LYS A 85 0.29 21.16 19.86
C LYS A 85 -0.42 20.07 19.05
N LEU A 86 -0.14 20.01 17.75
CA LEU A 86 -0.75 19.04 16.83
C LEU A 86 -0.47 17.59 17.22
N ARG A 87 0.72 17.29 17.76
CA ARG A 87 1.07 15.96 18.30
C ARG A 87 0.09 15.44 19.35
N LYS A 88 -0.63 16.33 20.04
CA LYS A 88 -1.63 15.99 21.06
C LYS A 88 -3.04 15.84 20.49
N GLU A 89 -3.24 16.14 19.21
CA GLU A 89 -4.52 16.04 18.51
C GLU A 89 -4.76 14.61 18.00
N THR A 90 -5.84 14.42 17.24
CA THR A 90 -6.18 13.12 16.64
C THR A 90 -5.11 12.68 15.63
N GLY A 91 -4.93 11.36 15.50
CA GLY A 91 -4.00 10.79 14.53
C GLY A 91 -4.30 11.21 13.08
N PHE A 92 -5.57 11.50 12.77
CA PHE A 92 -5.98 12.05 11.47
C PHE A 92 -5.31 13.41 11.19
N LYS A 93 -5.30 14.33 12.16
CA LYS A 93 -4.68 15.64 11.98
C LYS A 93 -3.16 15.56 11.80
N ILE A 94 -2.51 14.63 12.49
CA ILE A 94 -1.08 14.36 12.31
C ILE A 94 -0.83 13.81 10.89
N ALA A 95 -1.65 12.84 10.45
CA ALA A 95 -1.54 12.25 9.13
C ALA A 95 -1.73 13.29 8.01
N PHE A 96 -2.65 14.25 8.18
CA PHE A 96 -2.86 15.33 7.22
C PHE A 96 -1.59 16.16 6.96
N ILE A 97 -0.82 16.50 8.00
CA ILE A 97 0.44 17.24 7.81
C ILE A 97 1.47 16.44 7.02
N PHE A 98 1.55 15.14 7.23
CA PHE A 98 2.40 14.28 6.41
C PHE A 98 1.92 14.24 4.96
N HIS A 99 0.60 14.13 4.73
CA HIS A 99 0.04 14.19 3.38
C HIS A 99 0.32 15.53 2.70
N ALA A 100 0.19 16.66 3.43
CA ALA A 100 0.49 17.99 2.89
C ALA A 100 1.95 18.12 2.46
N TRP A 101 2.89 17.57 3.25
CA TRP A 101 4.30 17.51 2.88
C TRP A 101 4.54 16.69 1.62
N PHE A 102 4.02 15.46 1.56
CA PHE A 102 4.19 14.60 0.38
C PHE A 102 3.53 15.19 -0.86
N TYR A 103 2.30 15.69 -0.74
CA TYR A 103 1.61 16.35 -1.84
C TYR A 103 2.41 17.53 -2.39
N GLY A 104 2.88 18.44 -1.53
CA GLY A 104 3.66 19.60 -1.98
C GLY A 104 5.02 19.22 -2.56
N SER A 105 5.77 18.36 -1.88
CA SER A 105 7.13 18.00 -2.29
C SER A 105 7.16 17.13 -3.55
N ILE A 106 6.26 16.15 -3.68
CA ILE A 106 6.18 15.31 -4.88
C ILE A 106 5.71 16.14 -6.07
N ASN A 107 4.70 17.01 -5.93
CA ASN A 107 4.27 17.84 -7.05
C ASN A 107 5.34 18.84 -7.49
N LEU A 108 6.14 19.39 -6.55
CA LEU A 108 7.30 20.20 -6.90
C LEU A 108 8.33 19.40 -7.71
N PHE A 109 8.60 18.16 -7.31
CA PHE A 109 9.47 17.26 -8.06
C PHE A 109 8.94 16.96 -9.46
N LEU A 110 7.64 16.62 -9.60
CA LEU A 110 7.03 16.33 -10.90
C LEU A 110 6.99 17.56 -11.79
N LEU A 111 6.77 18.76 -11.23
CA LEU A 111 6.91 20.02 -11.94
C LEU A 111 8.32 20.18 -12.51
N ILE A 112 9.36 20.04 -11.67
CA ILE A 112 10.75 20.16 -12.13
C ILE A 112 11.04 19.11 -13.20
N LEU A 113 10.68 17.83 -12.94
CA LEU A 113 10.87 16.73 -13.87
C LEU A 113 10.26 17.04 -15.23
N ASN A 114 8.98 17.43 -15.25
CA ASN A 114 8.28 17.77 -16.47
C ASN A 114 8.90 18.96 -17.21
N LEU A 115 9.30 20.01 -16.51
CA LEU A 115 9.95 21.17 -17.13
C LEU A 115 11.32 20.79 -17.72
N THR A 116 12.05 19.88 -17.09
CA THR A 116 13.34 19.39 -17.59
C THR A 116 13.22 18.37 -18.71
N THR A 117 12.08 17.68 -18.83
CA THR A 117 11.81 16.70 -19.89
C THR A 117 10.82 17.20 -20.94
N LEU A 118 10.56 18.51 -20.97
CA LEU A 118 9.53 19.11 -21.82
C LEU A 118 9.81 18.85 -23.30
N ASN A 119 11.08 18.88 -23.71
CA ASN A 119 11.50 18.60 -25.10
C ASN A 119 11.19 17.17 -25.57
N THR A 120 10.87 16.25 -24.64
CA THR A 120 10.55 14.86 -24.96
C THR A 120 9.06 14.60 -25.04
N LEU A 121 8.26 15.31 -24.24
CA LEU A 121 6.84 15.04 -24.08
C LEU A 121 5.94 16.16 -24.61
N ASP A 122 6.46 17.34 -24.99
CA ASP A 122 5.74 18.48 -25.58
C ASP A 122 4.46 18.96 -24.86
N PHE A 123 4.19 18.50 -23.62
CA PHE A 123 3.10 19.00 -22.79
C PHE A 123 3.40 18.96 -21.28
N LEU A 124 2.66 19.77 -20.52
CA LEU A 124 2.77 19.92 -19.07
C LEU A 124 1.97 18.85 -18.31
N TRP A 125 2.40 17.60 -18.40
CA TRP A 125 1.79 16.47 -17.71
C TRP A 125 1.75 16.57 -16.17
N PHE A 126 2.61 17.37 -15.52
CA PHE A 126 2.60 17.53 -14.05
C PHE A 126 1.29 18.13 -13.52
N LEU A 127 0.51 18.81 -14.38
CA LEU A 127 -0.81 19.35 -14.02
C LEU A 127 -1.80 18.25 -13.66
N TRP A 128 -1.65 17.04 -14.22
CA TRP A 128 -2.52 15.89 -13.94
C TRP A 128 -2.40 15.40 -12.48
N PRO A 129 -1.20 15.03 -11.97
CA PRO A 129 -1.05 14.67 -10.56
C PRO A 129 -1.34 15.87 -9.64
N LEU A 130 -0.98 17.10 -10.02
CA LEU A 130 -1.26 18.28 -9.20
C LEU A 130 -2.76 18.50 -9.01
N GLY A 131 -3.53 18.50 -10.09
CA GLY A 131 -4.98 18.68 -10.07
C GLY A 131 -5.70 17.47 -9.49
N GLY A 132 -5.43 16.27 -10.02
CA GLY A 132 -6.07 15.02 -9.61
C GLY A 132 -5.85 14.71 -8.13
N TRP A 133 -4.58 14.71 -7.67
CA TRP A 133 -4.29 14.52 -6.24
C TRP A 133 -4.68 15.75 -5.41
N GLY A 134 -4.73 16.94 -6.01
CA GLY A 134 -5.17 18.17 -5.35
C GLY A 134 -6.60 18.10 -4.87
N ILE A 135 -7.47 17.45 -5.65
CA ILE A 135 -8.87 17.21 -5.25
C ILE A 135 -8.94 16.26 -4.05
N ALA A 136 -8.20 15.15 -4.08
CA ALA A 136 -8.09 14.23 -2.93
C ALA A 136 -7.54 14.94 -1.67
N PHE A 137 -6.51 15.76 -1.85
CA PHE A 137 -5.92 16.56 -0.79
C PHE A 137 -6.91 17.58 -0.21
N ALA A 138 -7.77 18.18 -1.04
CA ALA A 138 -8.82 19.09 -0.60
C ALA A 138 -9.84 18.40 0.33
N PHE A 139 -10.23 17.14 0.05
CA PHE A 139 -11.07 16.36 0.98
C PHE A 139 -10.36 16.13 2.31
N HIS A 140 -9.09 15.72 2.30
CA HIS A 140 -8.33 15.56 3.54
C HIS A 140 -8.22 16.88 4.33
N ALA A 141 -8.07 18.01 3.64
CA ALA A 141 -8.07 19.33 4.27
C ALA A 141 -9.45 19.65 4.88
N PHE A 142 -10.54 19.39 4.16
CA PHE A 142 -11.89 19.55 4.67
C PHE A 142 -12.13 18.67 5.92
N GLY A 143 -11.73 17.40 5.86
CA GLY A 143 -11.74 16.49 7.00
C GLY A 143 -10.92 17.05 8.17
N PHE A 144 -9.73 17.61 7.90
CA PHE A 144 -8.85 18.17 8.95
C PHE A 144 -9.54 19.28 9.76
N PHE A 145 -10.28 20.17 9.09
CA PHE A 145 -10.99 21.26 9.74
C PHE A 145 -12.30 20.85 10.40
N THR A 146 -12.95 19.78 9.94
CA THR A 146 -14.27 19.36 10.44
C THR A 146 -14.23 18.14 11.37
N TRP A 147 -13.08 17.47 11.48
CA TRP A 147 -12.94 16.16 12.13
C TRP A 147 -13.54 16.11 13.54
N ASP A 148 -13.17 17.03 14.42
CA ASP A 148 -13.56 16.96 15.83
C ASP A 148 -15.07 17.17 16.00
N LYS A 149 -15.65 18.10 15.24
CA LYS A 149 -17.10 18.37 15.25
C LYS A 149 -17.86 17.15 14.72
N SER A 150 -17.40 16.57 13.62
CA SER A 150 -17.99 15.37 13.03
C SER A 150 -17.87 14.16 13.96
N LEU A 151 -16.74 14.02 14.66
CA LEU A 151 -16.49 12.93 15.60
C LEU A 151 -17.43 13.01 16.79
N GLU A 152 -17.57 14.17 17.42
CA GLU A 152 -18.49 14.34 18.55
C GLU A 152 -19.95 14.17 18.13
N ALA A 153 -20.35 14.68 16.95
CA ALA A 153 -21.71 14.45 16.43
C ALA A 153 -22.02 12.95 16.21
N GLN A 154 -21.05 12.19 15.69
CA GLN A 154 -21.20 10.75 15.51
C GLN A 154 -21.21 10.01 16.86
N LYS A 155 -20.35 10.40 17.81
CA LYS A 155 -20.35 9.82 19.16
C LYS A 155 -21.70 10.02 19.86
N THR A 156 -22.31 11.20 19.77
CA THR A 156 -23.63 11.48 20.36
C THR A 156 -24.70 10.54 19.79
N LYS A 157 -24.79 10.42 18.46
CA LYS A 157 -25.72 9.49 17.79
C LYS A 157 -25.50 8.03 18.21
N LEU A 158 -24.23 7.63 18.34
CA LEU A 158 -23.88 6.28 18.76
C LEU A 158 -24.19 6.03 20.23
N ARG A 159 -24.03 7.02 21.10
CA ARG A 159 -24.36 6.93 22.52
C ARG A 159 -25.86 6.76 22.73
N GLU A 160 -26.68 7.45 21.94
CA GLU A 160 -28.14 7.28 21.96
C GLU A 160 -28.55 5.86 21.54
N LYS A 161 -27.88 5.30 20.52
CA LYS A 161 -28.17 3.96 20.00
C LYS A 161 -27.60 2.83 20.88
N HIS A 162 -26.45 3.05 21.49
CA HIS A 162 -25.70 2.08 22.28
C HIS A 162 -25.27 2.70 23.62
N PRO A 163 -26.21 2.88 24.57
CA PRO A 163 -25.94 3.56 25.84
C PRO A 163 -24.98 2.78 26.75
N ASP A 164 -24.79 1.49 26.49
CA ASP A 164 -23.87 0.59 27.19
C ASP A 164 -22.42 0.69 26.70
N TYR A 165 -22.16 1.37 25.59
CA TYR A 165 -20.81 1.47 25.04
C TYR A 165 -19.96 2.45 25.86
N SER A 166 -18.72 2.06 26.15
CA SER A 166 -17.73 2.95 26.73
C SER A 166 -17.40 4.11 25.80
N GLU A 167 -16.95 5.25 26.36
CA GLU A 167 -16.52 6.41 25.57
C GLU A 167 -15.43 6.07 24.55
N GLU A 168 -14.54 5.14 24.90
CA GLU A 168 -13.49 4.68 23.99
C GLU A 168 -14.07 3.90 22.81
N ARG A 169 -15.00 2.97 23.07
CA ARG A 169 -15.69 2.21 22.02
C ARG A 169 -16.51 3.12 21.11
N LEU A 170 -17.22 4.09 21.69
CA LEU A 170 -17.95 5.12 20.93
C LEU A 170 -17.01 5.92 20.02
N LYS A 171 -15.86 6.35 20.54
CA LYS A 171 -14.86 7.09 19.77
C LYS A 171 -14.28 6.26 18.63
N GLU A 172 -13.93 5.00 18.86
CA GLU A 172 -13.41 4.12 17.81
C GLU A 172 -14.44 3.87 16.71
N PHE A 173 -15.69 3.61 17.09
CA PHE A 173 -16.76 3.33 16.13
C PHE A 173 -17.14 4.59 15.33
N ALA A 174 -17.21 5.75 15.97
CA ALA A 174 -17.39 7.04 15.31
C ALA A 174 -16.24 7.34 14.32
N THR A 175 -15.00 7.10 14.74
CA THR A 175 -13.81 7.27 13.89
C THR A 175 -13.87 6.37 12.66
N SER A 176 -14.21 5.09 12.84
CA SER A 176 -14.33 4.13 11.73
C SER A 176 -15.41 4.55 10.73
N ARG A 177 -16.56 5.04 11.21
CA ARG A 177 -17.64 5.54 10.36
C ARG A 177 -17.19 6.75 9.53
N LEU A 178 -16.54 7.73 10.17
CA LEU A 178 -16.06 8.92 9.48
C LEU A 178 -14.97 8.60 8.45
N LEU A 179 -14.01 7.74 8.78
CA LEU A 179 -13.02 7.27 7.80
C LEU A 179 -13.68 6.57 6.62
N GLY A 180 -14.71 5.75 6.87
CA GLY A 180 -15.48 5.12 5.81
C GLY A 180 -16.13 6.12 4.84
N ILE A 181 -16.66 7.24 5.36
CA ILE A 181 -17.24 8.31 4.53
C ILE A 181 -16.15 9.01 3.72
N GLU A 182 -15.02 9.38 4.35
CA GLU A 182 -13.91 10.05 3.69
C GLU A 182 -13.36 9.20 2.53
N VAL A 183 -13.13 7.90 2.78
CA VAL A 183 -12.69 6.97 1.73
C VAL A 183 -13.73 6.88 0.62
N LEU A 184 -15.03 6.85 0.95
CA LEU A 184 -16.08 6.78 -0.06
C LEU A 184 -16.13 8.03 -0.94
N LEU A 185 -16.09 9.23 -0.33
CA LEU A 185 -16.07 10.50 -1.06
C LEU A 185 -14.84 10.61 -1.96
N LEU A 186 -13.69 10.13 -1.50
CA LEU A 186 -12.47 10.07 -2.29
C LEU A 186 -12.66 9.18 -3.54
N HIS A 187 -13.21 7.97 -3.40
CA HIS A 187 -13.45 7.07 -4.53
C HIS A 187 -14.48 7.64 -5.51
N ILE A 188 -15.58 8.21 -5.01
CA ILE A 188 -16.60 8.87 -5.85
C ILE A 188 -15.95 9.98 -6.67
N THR A 189 -15.15 10.82 -6.01
CA THR A 189 -14.55 11.97 -6.70
C THR A 189 -13.47 11.53 -7.67
N TYR A 190 -12.62 10.56 -7.29
CA TYR A 190 -11.64 9.99 -8.19
C TYR A 190 -12.30 9.43 -9.46
N PHE A 191 -13.36 8.62 -9.29
CA PHE A 191 -14.11 8.09 -10.42
C PHE A 191 -14.68 9.21 -11.31
N ALA A 192 -15.31 10.22 -10.71
CA ALA A 192 -15.89 11.33 -11.47
C ALA A 192 -14.82 12.14 -12.24
N VAL A 193 -13.70 12.45 -11.60
CA VAL A 193 -12.59 13.22 -12.20
C VAL A 193 -11.94 12.43 -13.33
N ILE A 194 -11.60 11.16 -13.10
CA ILE A 194 -11.00 10.31 -14.13
C ILE A 194 -11.97 10.15 -15.31
N THR A 195 -13.26 9.91 -15.05
CA THR A 195 -14.28 9.83 -16.10
C THR A 195 -14.29 11.12 -16.94
N VAL A 196 -14.41 12.28 -16.29
CA VAL A 196 -14.44 13.58 -16.99
C VAL A 196 -13.16 13.81 -17.78
N ILE A 197 -11.99 13.57 -17.19
CA ILE A 197 -10.70 13.76 -17.88
C ILE A 197 -10.60 12.84 -19.09
N THR A 198 -10.88 11.54 -18.91
CA THR A 198 -10.83 10.56 -19.99
C THR A 198 -11.67 11.04 -21.18
N TYR A 199 -12.94 11.42 -20.95
CA TYR A 199 -13.83 11.89 -22.02
C TYR A 199 -13.49 13.27 -22.58
N ALA A 200 -13.07 14.22 -21.75
CA ALA A 200 -12.80 15.59 -22.19
C ALA A 200 -11.49 15.73 -22.97
N THR A 201 -10.50 14.88 -22.65
CA THR A 201 -9.16 14.93 -23.27
C THR A 201 -9.03 13.98 -24.45
N GLN A 202 -9.99 13.08 -24.64
CA GLN A 202 -9.90 11.98 -25.61
C GLN A 202 -8.57 11.24 -25.50
N ILE A 203 -8.06 11.06 -24.26
CA ILE A 203 -6.73 10.50 -24.01
C ILE A 203 -6.54 9.11 -24.65
N TRP A 204 -7.63 8.39 -24.88
CA TRP A 204 -7.62 7.12 -25.61
C TRP A 204 -7.13 7.25 -27.05
N GLU A 205 -7.38 8.36 -27.74
CA GLU A 205 -6.87 8.60 -29.10
C GLU A 205 -5.34 8.70 -29.10
N THR A 206 -4.76 9.25 -28.03
CA THR A 206 -3.30 9.33 -27.87
C THR A 206 -2.66 7.95 -27.64
N PHE A 207 -3.41 7.02 -27.03
CA PHE A 207 -2.93 5.67 -26.72
C PHE A 207 -3.47 4.60 -27.67
N ASP A 208 -4.11 4.99 -28.77
CA ASP A 208 -4.74 4.09 -29.75
C ASP A 208 -5.72 3.08 -29.12
N TYR A 209 -6.43 3.51 -28.06
CA TYR A 209 -7.46 2.71 -27.42
C TYR A 209 -8.82 2.97 -28.07
N SER A 210 -9.59 1.90 -28.29
CA SER A 210 -10.96 2.01 -28.75
C SER A 210 -11.85 2.64 -27.68
N ILE A 211 -12.88 3.37 -28.10
CA ILE A 211 -13.87 3.94 -27.17
C ILE A 211 -14.57 2.84 -26.34
N GLU A 212 -14.72 1.64 -26.89
CA GLU A 212 -15.25 0.48 -26.17
C GLU A 212 -14.32 0.06 -25.02
N SER A 213 -13.00 -0.01 -25.23
CA SER A 213 -12.03 -0.31 -24.18
C SER A 213 -12.08 0.71 -23.04
N VAL A 214 -12.28 2.00 -23.38
CA VAL A 214 -12.50 3.06 -22.39
C VAL A 214 -13.77 2.79 -21.58
N PHE A 215 -14.89 2.47 -22.25
CA PHE A 215 -16.14 2.14 -21.56
C PHE A 215 -15.98 0.92 -20.64
N GLN A 216 -15.34 -0.15 -21.10
CA GLN A 216 -15.08 -1.35 -20.29
C GLN A 216 -14.28 -1.00 -19.03
N THR A 217 -13.22 -0.19 -19.18
CA THR A 217 -12.40 0.28 -18.06
C THR A 217 -13.25 1.08 -17.06
N GLN A 218 -14.10 2.00 -17.53
CA GLN A 218 -14.98 2.79 -16.66
C GLN A 218 -16.04 1.95 -15.96
N VAL A 219 -16.60 0.93 -16.62
CA VAL A 219 -17.53 -0.03 -16.01
C VAL A 219 -16.82 -0.81 -14.89
N GLY A 220 -15.56 -1.21 -15.11
CA GLY A 220 -14.73 -1.83 -14.08
C GLY A 220 -14.54 -0.93 -12.85
N TRP A 221 -14.16 0.33 -13.06
CA TRP A 221 -14.04 1.29 -11.95
C TRP A 221 -15.37 1.57 -11.25
N ALA A 222 -16.48 1.63 -12.00
CA ALA A 222 -17.81 1.82 -11.44
C ALA A 222 -18.24 0.62 -10.57
N LEU A 223 -17.91 -0.60 -10.97
CA LEU A 223 -18.11 -1.81 -10.14
C LEU A 223 -17.38 -1.68 -8.80
N PHE A 224 -16.10 -1.31 -8.82
CA PHE A 224 -15.32 -1.11 -7.60
C PHE A 224 -15.91 0.00 -6.72
N LEU A 225 -16.34 1.12 -7.32
CA LEU A 225 -17.02 2.18 -6.57
C LEU A 225 -18.31 1.67 -5.92
N GLY A 226 -19.15 0.93 -6.66
CA GLY A 226 -20.36 0.30 -6.16
C GLY A 226 -20.09 -0.66 -4.99
N LEU A 227 -19.02 -1.45 -5.08
CA LEU A 227 -18.57 -2.32 -3.98
C LEU A 227 -18.18 -1.53 -2.73
N HIS A 228 -17.51 -0.39 -2.87
CA HIS A 228 -17.16 0.47 -1.73
C HIS A 228 -18.40 1.11 -1.09
N ILE A 229 -19.35 1.58 -1.89
CA ILE A 229 -20.66 2.08 -1.39
C ILE A 229 -21.37 0.98 -0.61
N LEU A 230 -21.47 -0.22 -1.19
CA LEU A 230 -22.13 -1.36 -0.56
C LEU A 230 -21.41 -1.78 0.72
N ALA A 231 -20.07 -1.84 0.71
CA ALA A 231 -19.28 -2.16 1.89
C ALA A 231 -19.52 -1.14 3.00
N TYR A 232 -19.49 0.15 2.68
CA TYR A 232 -19.79 1.21 3.63
C TYR A 232 -21.20 1.03 4.25
N TYR A 233 -22.20 0.73 3.43
CA TYR A 233 -23.55 0.43 3.91
C TYR A 233 -23.60 -0.80 4.83
N LEU A 234 -23.08 -1.93 4.37
CA LEU A 234 -23.09 -3.21 5.09
C LEU A 234 -22.38 -3.10 6.44
N PHE A 235 -21.21 -2.47 6.49
CA PHE A 235 -20.42 -2.40 7.71
C PHE A 235 -20.92 -1.36 8.72
N ASN A 236 -21.58 -0.28 8.26
CA ASN A 236 -21.98 0.81 9.15
C ASN A 236 -23.47 0.84 9.50
N PHE A 237 -24.35 0.29 8.64
CA PHE A 237 -25.80 0.40 8.81
C PHE A 237 -26.52 -0.95 8.94
N ASN A 238 -25.95 -2.03 8.40
CA ASN A 238 -26.52 -3.36 8.58
C ASN A 238 -25.96 -4.00 9.86
N GLU A 239 -26.79 -4.22 10.87
CA GLU A 239 -26.37 -4.86 12.14
C GLU A 239 -26.78 -6.33 12.24
N THR A 240 -27.62 -6.81 11.32
CA THR A 240 -28.15 -8.17 11.34
C THR A 240 -27.18 -9.20 10.79
N LEU A 241 -26.34 -8.81 9.83
CA LEU A 241 -25.36 -9.70 9.21
C LEU A 241 -24.07 -9.73 10.03
N SER A 242 -23.48 -10.93 10.15
CA SER A 242 -22.14 -11.07 10.72
C SER A 242 -21.09 -10.41 9.83
N VAL A 243 -19.96 -10.01 10.43
CA VAL A 243 -18.82 -9.40 9.71
C VAL A 243 -18.33 -10.31 8.57
N VAL A 244 -18.28 -11.62 8.80
CA VAL A 244 -17.82 -12.58 7.79
C VAL A 244 -18.82 -12.69 6.64
N MET A 245 -20.13 -12.72 6.93
CA MET A 245 -21.17 -12.75 5.91
C MET A 245 -21.16 -11.50 5.03
N LYS A 246 -20.97 -10.31 5.63
CA LYS A 246 -20.80 -9.06 4.87
C LYS A 246 -19.60 -9.14 3.92
N GLY A 247 -18.47 -9.66 4.40
CA GLY A 247 -17.29 -9.89 3.57
C GLY A 247 -17.57 -10.85 2.42
N LEU A 248 -18.26 -11.97 2.67
CA LEU A 248 -18.61 -12.95 1.65
C LEU A 248 -19.50 -12.34 0.55
N ILE A 249 -20.53 -11.57 0.92
CA ILE A 249 -21.41 -10.88 -0.04
C ILE A 249 -20.61 -9.97 -0.97
N LEU A 250 -19.69 -9.16 -0.42
CA LEU A 250 -18.85 -8.27 -1.21
C LEU A 250 -17.97 -9.04 -2.21
N HIS A 251 -17.36 -10.15 -1.79
CA HIS A 251 -16.50 -10.94 -2.68
C HIS A 251 -17.30 -11.64 -3.78
N ILE A 252 -18.50 -12.14 -3.50
CA ILE A 252 -19.37 -12.75 -4.52
C ILE A 252 -19.77 -11.71 -5.57
N ILE A 253 -20.19 -10.52 -5.14
CA ILE A 253 -20.58 -9.45 -6.08
C ILE A 253 -19.37 -9.02 -6.92
N ALA A 254 -18.20 -8.83 -6.30
CA ALA A 254 -16.97 -8.51 -7.02
C ALA A 254 -16.63 -9.56 -8.07
N TYR A 255 -16.71 -10.84 -7.69
CA TYR A 255 -16.43 -11.96 -8.58
C TYR A 255 -17.37 -12.03 -9.78
N VAL A 256 -18.69 -11.92 -9.56
CA VAL A 256 -19.66 -11.92 -10.66
C VAL A 256 -19.43 -10.74 -11.60
N GLY A 257 -19.19 -9.54 -11.05
CA GLY A 257 -18.92 -8.35 -11.85
C GLY A 257 -17.62 -8.47 -12.67
N LEU A 258 -16.54 -8.99 -12.07
CA LEU A 258 -15.26 -9.19 -12.76
C LEU A 258 -15.34 -10.26 -13.87
N ILE A 259 -16.11 -11.33 -13.66
CA ILE A 259 -16.39 -12.31 -14.73
C ILE A 259 -17.08 -11.64 -15.89
N PHE A 260 -18.12 -10.84 -15.63
CA PHE A 260 -18.85 -10.15 -16.69
C PHE A 260 -17.95 -9.22 -17.50
N ILE A 261 -17.10 -8.43 -16.82
CA ILE A 261 -16.14 -7.54 -17.49
C ILE A 261 -15.11 -8.34 -18.30
N GLY A 262 -14.55 -9.41 -17.73
CA GLY A 262 -13.55 -10.24 -18.42
C GLY A 262 -14.13 -10.96 -19.65
N LEU A 263 -15.37 -11.45 -19.56
CA LEU A 263 -16.09 -12.04 -20.68
C LEU A 263 -16.38 -10.99 -21.76
N TRP A 264 -16.81 -9.79 -21.38
CA TRP A 264 -17.02 -8.70 -22.33
C TRP A 264 -15.70 -8.38 -23.05
N GLU A 265 -14.60 -8.17 -22.32
CA GLU A 265 -13.30 -7.88 -22.92
C GLU A 265 -12.83 -8.99 -23.87
N GLN A 266 -13.00 -10.26 -23.49
CA GLN A 266 -12.67 -11.39 -24.36
C GLN A 266 -13.51 -11.38 -25.64
N ILE A 267 -14.82 -11.15 -25.55
CA ILE A 267 -15.70 -11.13 -26.73
C ILE A 267 -15.31 -9.97 -27.66
N SER A 268 -15.11 -8.77 -27.13
CA SER A 268 -14.71 -7.60 -27.95
C SER A 268 -13.35 -7.79 -28.62
N ARG A 269 -12.42 -8.54 -28.00
CA ARG A 269 -11.13 -8.85 -28.61
C ARG A 269 -11.25 -9.89 -29.73
N LEU A 270 -12.12 -10.89 -29.59
CA LEU A 270 -12.34 -11.91 -30.62
C LEU A 270 -12.87 -11.33 -31.94
N ASP A 271 -13.60 -10.21 -31.87
CA ASP A 271 -14.06 -9.49 -33.06
C ASP A 271 -12.90 -8.81 -33.84
N LEU A 272 -11.81 -8.48 -33.15
CA LEU A 272 -10.63 -7.83 -33.74
C LEU A 272 -9.56 -8.86 -34.14
N ASP A 273 -9.37 -9.88 -33.31
CA ASP A 273 -8.39 -10.94 -33.48
C ASP A 273 -9.00 -12.25 -32.96
N PRO A 274 -9.46 -13.16 -33.85
CA PRO A 274 -10.04 -14.44 -33.47
C PRO A 274 -9.09 -15.35 -32.67
N GLU A 275 -7.78 -15.09 -32.72
CA GLU A 275 -6.76 -15.83 -31.97
C GLU A 275 -6.39 -15.15 -30.64
N ALA A 276 -6.92 -13.94 -30.37
CA ALA A 276 -6.64 -13.22 -29.13
C ALA A 276 -7.20 -13.96 -27.91
N ILE A 277 -6.30 -14.51 -27.11
CA ILE A 277 -6.63 -15.07 -25.80
C ILE A 277 -6.46 -13.98 -24.75
N PHE A 278 -7.57 -13.59 -24.11
CA PHE A 278 -7.54 -12.79 -22.89
C PHE A 278 -7.62 -13.73 -21.69
N TRP A 279 -6.55 -13.76 -20.89
CA TRP A 279 -6.37 -14.71 -19.79
C TRP A 279 -7.21 -14.40 -18.54
N TRP A 280 -8.43 -13.86 -18.69
CA TRP A 280 -9.31 -13.47 -17.58
C TRP A 280 -9.74 -14.65 -16.70
N HIS A 281 -9.70 -15.87 -17.23
CA HIS A 281 -10.03 -17.06 -16.46
C HIS A 281 -9.05 -17.33 -15.32
N ILE A 282 -7.77 -16.93 -15.43
CA ILE A 282 -6.78 -17.08 -14.34
C ILE A 282 -7.17 -16.29 -13.08
N PRO A 283 -7.36 -14.95 -13.15
CA PRO A 283 -7.80 -14.20 -11.99
C PRO A 283 -9.16 -14.68 -11.48
N VAL A 284 -10.07 -15.13 -12.35
CA VAL A 284 -11.36 -15.72 -11.93
C VAL A 284 -11.16 -17.02 -11.14
N ILE A 285 -10.36 -17.97 -11.62
CA ILE A 285 -10.09 -19.22 -10.89
C ILE A 285 -9.45 -18.93 -9.53
N LEU A 286 -8.46 -18.03 -9.49
CA LEU A 286 -7.83 -17.61 -8.24
C LEU A 286 -8.83 -16.95 -7.28
N TRP A 287 -9.73 -16.11 -7.79
CA TRP A 287 -10.75 -15.45 -6.97
C TRP A 287 -11.83 -16.41 -6.47
N LEU A 288 -12.22 -17.41 -7.29
CA LEU A 288 -13.14 -18.47 -6.88
C LEU A 288 -12.58 -19.27 -5.70
N PHE A 289 -11.27 -19.54 -5.73
CA PHE A 289 -10.57 -20.17 -4.60
C PHE A 289 -10.68 -19.32 -3.32
N PHE A 290 -10.46 -18.00 -3.40
CA PHE A 290 -10.64 -17.11 -2.25
C PHE A 290 -12.09 -17.10 -1.73
N ILE A 291 -13.09 -17.13 -2.63
CA ILE A 291 -14.50 -17.27 -2.23
C ILE A 291 -14.73 -18.58 -1.48
N GLY A 292 -14.17 -19.69 -1.95
CA GLY A 292 -14.25 -20.99 -1.26
C GLY A 292 -13.72 -20.91 0.18
N ILE A 293 -12.59 -20.23 0.39
CA ILE A 293 -12.05 -19.97 1.73
C ILE A 293 -13.02 -19.11 2.55
N HIS A 294 -13.55 -18.03 1.98
CA HIS A 294 -14.52 -17.17 2.67
C HIS A 294 -15.79 -17.91 3.09
N ILE A 295 -16.33 -18.77 2.23
CA ILE A 295 -17.48 -19.64 2.53
C ILE A 295 -17.13 -20.57 3.69
N PHE A 296 -15.99 -21.26 3.62
CA PHE A 296 -15.53 -22.15 4.67
C PHE A 296 -15.41 -21.44 6.03
N VAL A 297 -14.75 -20.28 6.05
CA VAL A 297 -14.58 -19.47 7.27
C VAL A 297 -15.93 -18.99 7.79
N THR A 298 -16.85 -18.58 6.91
CA THR A 298 -18.21 -18.16 7.29
C THR A 298 -18.97 -19.29 7.96
N ILE A 299 -18.96 -20.49 7.38
CA ILE A 299 -19.67 -21.67 7.92
C ILE A 299 -19.07 -22.11 9.25
N LYS A 300 -17.74 -22.04 9.40
CA LYS A 300 -17.03 -22.51 10.60
C LYS A 300 -16.81 -21.44 11.66
N TRP A 301 -17.25 -20.21 11.42
CA TRP A 301 -16.96 -19.06 12.26
C TRP A 301 -17.28 -19.27 13.74
N ASP A 302 -18.48 -19.80 14.03
CA ASP A 302 -18.94 -20.01 15.41
C ASP A 302 -18.12 -21.08 16.16
N SER A 303 -17.46 -21.99 15.43
CA SER A 303 -16.53 -22.96 16.02
C SER A 303 -15.12 -22.40 16.21
N ILE A 304 -14.68 -21.48 15.33
CA ILE A 304 -13.33 -20.92 15.33
C ILE A 304 -13.20 -19.76 16.32
N ASN A 305 -14.18 -18.86 16.32
CA ASN A 305 -14.09 -17.57 17.01
C ASN A 305 -13.97 -17.72 18.53
N PRO A 306 -14.74 -18.57 19.24
CA PRO A 306 -14.63 -18.70 20.69
C PRO A 306 -13.25 -19.19 21.15
N SER A 307 -12.71 -20.25 20.53
CA SER A 307 -11.38 -20.77 20.86
C SER A 307 -10.27 -19.75 20.58
N ALA A 308 -10.40 -18.99 19.50
CA ALA A 308 -9.47 -17.92 19.18
C ALA A 308 -9.56 -16.76 20.19
N LEU A 309 -10.77 -16.39 20.60
CA LEU A 309 -11.03 -15.38 21.62
C LEU A 309 -10.45 -15.76 22.98
N GLU A 310 -10.64 -17.00 23.43
CA GLU A 310 -10.04 -17.50 24.67
C GLU A 310 -8.52 -17.47 24.62
N LYS A 311 -7.90 -17.87 23.51
CA LYS A 311 -6.45 -17.80 23.32
C LYS A 311 -5.93 -16.36 23.38
N VAL A 312 -6.64 -15.40 22.80
CA VAL A 312 -6.27 -13.98 22.85
C VAL A 312 -6.46 -13.43 24.26
N LYS A 313 -7.57 -13.74 24.94
CA LYS A 313 -7.82 -13.36 26.34
C LYS A 313 -6.73 -13.90 27.26
N GLY A 314 -6.39 -15.19 27.14
CA GLY A 314 -5.36 -15.84 27.98
C GLY A 314 -3.93 -15.34 27.75
N ARG A 315 -3.63 -14.74 26.59
CA ARG A 315 -2.32 -14.12 26.30
C ARG A 315 -2.22 -12.67 26.77
N SER A 316 -3.35 -12.02 26.97
CA SER A 316 -3.40 -10.64 27.45
C SER A 316 -3.26 -10.63 28.96
N ARG A 317 -2.28 -9.87 29.46
CA ARG A 317 -2.07 -9.67 30.89
C ARG A 317 -2.95 -8.57 31.48
N GLU A 318 -3.71 -7.86 30.65
CA GLU A 318 -4.43 -6.64 31.02
C GLU A 318 -5.94 -6.87 31.05
N GLY A 319 -6.69 -6.25 31.96
CA GLY A 319 -8.16 -6.27 31.95
C GLY A 319 -8.77 -5.37 30.87
N ARG A 320 -8.62 -5.74 29.58
CA ARG A 320 -9.20 -4.98 28.47
C ARG A 320 -10.70 -5.25 28.33
N GLU A 321 -11.43 -4.27 27.79
CA GLU A 321 -12.83 -4.45 27.40
C GLU A 321 -12.98 -5.56 26.34
N GLU A 322 -14.08 -6.30 26.40
CA GLU A 322 -14.31 -7.49 25.57
C GLU A 322 -14.23 -7.20 24.06
N TYR A 323 -14.73 -6.04 23.61
CA TYR A 323 -14.70 -5.67 22.20
C TYR A 323 -13.26 -5.55 21.66
N LYS A 324 -12.29 -5.14 22.50
CA LYS A 324 -10.87 -5.07 22.11
C LYS A 324 -10.30 -6.46 21.87
N TYR A 325 -10.70 -7.43 22.70
CA TYR A 325 -10.33 -8.82 22.51
C TYR A 325 -10.92 -9.39 21.23
N GLN A 326 -12.20 -9.14 20.98
CA GLN A 326 -12.86 -9.56 19.74
C GLN A 326 -12.15 -8.97 18.51
N ARG A 327 -11.83 -7.67 18.53
CA ARG A 327 -11.08 -7.01 17.47
C ARG A 327 -9.71 -7.65 17.26
N MET A 328 -8.94 -7.88 18.33
CA MET A 328 -7.63 -8.55 18.25
C MET A 328 -7.75 -9.98 17.70
N THR A 329 -8.78 -10.72 18.12
CA THR A 329 -9.09 -12.06 17.59
C THR A 329 -9.37 -12.03 16.10
N TYR A 330 -10.20 -11.08 15.63
CA TYR A 330 -10.47 -10.91 14.21
C TYR A 330 -9.20 -10.59 13.43
N TRP A 331 -8.34 -9.72 13.95
CA TRP A 331 -7.05 -9.42 13.32
C TRP A 331 -6.12 -10.64 13.24
N VAL A 332 -6.03 -11.44 14.31
CA VAL A 332 -5.22 -12.67 14.33
C VAL A 332 -5.76 -13.69 13.33
N LEU A 333 -7.08 -13.90 13.30
CA LEU A 333 -7.71 -14.81 12.37
C LEU A 333 -7.56 -14.33 10.93
N PHE A 334 -7.79 -13.05 10.67
CA PHE A 334 -7.61 -12.43 9.35
C PHE A 334 -6.21 -12.72 8.80
N TRP A 335 -5.15 -12.34 9.51
CA TRP A 335 -3.79 -12.56 9.00
C TRP A 335 -3.43 -14.03 8.82
N ARG A 336 -3.94 -14.92 9.67
CA ARG A 336 -3.74 -16.37 9.53
C ARG A 336 -4.41 -16.91 8.28
N PHE A 337 -5.69 -16.61 8.08
CA PHE A 337 -6.43 -17.08 6.91
C PHE A 337 -5.91 -16.46 5.62
N THR A 338 -5.64 -15.16 5.63
CA THR A 338 -5.06 -14.45 4.49
C THR A 338 -3.69 -15.04 4.13
N PHE A 339 -2.83 -15.35 5.11
CA PHE A 339 -1.54 -15.98 4.82
C PHE A 339 -1.70 -17.37 4.19
N ILE A 340 -2.57 -18.22 4.74
CA ILE A 340 -2.87 -19.54 4.16
C ILE A 340 -3.42 -19.39 2.73
N ALA A 341 -4.35 -18.45 2.53
CA ALA A 341 -4.94 -18.18 1.24
C ALA A 341 -3.89 -17.74 0.21
N HIS A 342 -2.92 -16.90 0.60
CA HIS A 342 -1.81 -16.50 -0.26
C HIS A 342 -0.85 -17.66 -0.58
N ILE A 343 -0.57 -18.57 0.36
CA ILE A 343 0.21 -19.79 0.07
C ILE A 343 -0.49 -20.61 -1.02
N CYS A 344 -1.79 -20.84 -0.85
CA CYS A 344 -2.54 -21.62 -1.81
C CYS A 344 -2.69 -20.91 -3.17
N ALA A 345 -2.94 -19.59 -3.16
CA ALA A 345 -2.99 -18.79 -4.38
C ALA A 345 -1.64 -18.78 -5.09
N TYR A 346 -0.52 -18.73 -4.37
CA TYR A 346 0.82 -18.85 -4.94
C TYR A 346 1.03 -20.17 -5.66
N ILE A 347 0.72 -21.29 -4.99
CA ILE A 347 0.85 -22.62 -5.60
C ILE A 347 -0.07 -22.75 -6.82
N LEU A 348 -1.33 -22.34 -6.69
CA LEU A 348 -2.31 -22.41 -7.76
C LEU A 348 -1.94 -21.49 -8.93
N GLY A 349 -1.47 -20.28 -8.66
CA GLY A 349 -1.02 -19.31 -9.66
C GLY A 349 0.16 -19.85 -10.47
N LEU A 350 1.15 -20.47 -9.81
CA LEU A 350 2.26 -21.12 -10.51
C LEU A 350 1.78 -22.26 -11.42
N VAL A 351 0.84 -23.09 -10.95
CA VAL A 351 0.27 -24.19 -11.75
C VAL A 351 -0.52 -23.66 -12.96
N LEU A 352 -1.26 -22.57 -12.79
CA LEU A 352 -2.07 -21.96 -13.84
C LEU A 352 -1.26 -21.18 -14.87
N ILE A 353 -0.15 -20.56 -14.45
CA ILE A 353 0.73 -19.77 -15.34
C ILE A 353 1.72 -20.66 -16.09
N LEU A 354 2.08 -21.83 -15.54
CA LEU A 354 3.05 -22.74 -16.16
C LEU A 354 2.76 -23.06 -17.65
N PRO A 355 1.51 -23.36 -18.07
CA PRO A 355 1.20 -23.61 -19.48
C PRO A 355 1.32 -22.37 -20.37
N LEU A 356 1.34 -21.17 -19.79
CA LEU A 356 1.38 -19.89 -20.51
C LEU A 356 2.79 -19.30 -20.59
N ALA A 357 3.74 -19.92 -19.90
CA ALA A 357 5.07 -19.36 -19.76
C ALA A 357 5.77 -19.22 -21.11
N GLU A 358 5.54 -20.14 -22.05
CA GLU A 358 6.07 -20.08 -23.42
C GLU A 358 5.47 -18.89 -24.19
N ASP A 359 4.14 -18.73 -24.17
CA ASP A 359 3.47 -17.61 -24.85
C ASP A 359 3.93 -16.25 -24.29
N ILE A 360 4.05 -16.15 -22.96
CA ILE A 360 4.55 -14.93 -22.31
C ILE A 360 6.00 -14.66 -22.70
N ALA A 361 6.83 -15.69 -22.72
CA ALA A 361 8.24 -15.58 -23.11
C ALA A 361 8.38 -15.09 -24.56
N VAL A 362 7.56 -15.59 -25.49
CA VAL A 362 7.52 -15.12 -26.88
C VAL A 362 7.16 -13.64 -26.95
N ILE A 363 6.14 -13.19 -26.21
CA ILE A 363 5.74 -11.78 -26.16
C ILE A 363 6.87 -10.90 -25.59
N MET A 364 7.57 -11.37 -24.55
CA MET A 364 8.67 -10.63 -23.93
C MET A 364 9.95 -10.63 -24.79
N SER A 365 10.06 -11.55 -25.75
CA SER A 365 11.27 -11.73 -26.54
C SER A 365 11.44 -10.75 -27.71
N VAL A 366 10.59 -9.72 -27.78
CA VAL A 366 10.70 -8.66 -28.79
C VAL A 366 12.08 -7.98 -28.73
N ASP A 367 12.66 -7.85 -27.53
CA ASP A 367 13.95 -7.18 -27.30
C ASP A 367 15.00 -8.04 -26.56
N PHE A 368 14.63 -9.21 -26.03
CA PHE A 368 15.50 -10.06 -25.21
C PHE A 368 15.31 -11.55 -25.55
N VAL A 369 16.32 -12.40 -25.33
CA VAL A 369 16.11 -13.85 -25.37
C VAL A 369 15.59 -14.27 -23.99
N VAL A 370 14.29 -14.52 -23.86
CA VAL A 370 13.66 -14.95 -22.60
C VAL A 370 13.06 -16.33 -22.81
N GLU A 371 13.44 -17.31 -21.99
CA GLU A 371 12.80 -18.62 -21.98
C GLU A 371 11.57 -18.65 -21.07
N ALA A 372 10.64 -19.59 -21.30
CA ALA A 372 9.47 -19.80 -20.44
C ALA A 372 9.87 -20.05 -18.97
N SER A 373 10.95 -20.79 -18.76
CA SER A 373 11.57 -21.04 -17.46
C SER A 373 11.94 -19.74 -16.74
N ASP A 374 12.47 -18.75 -17.46
CA ASP A 374 12.89 -17.45 -16.93
C ASP A 374 11.69 -16.62 -16.47
N VAL A 375 10.62 -16.58 -17.27
CA VAL A 375 9.35 -15.95 -16.91
C VAL A 375 8.79 -16.56 -15.62
N MET A 376 8.79 -17.89 -15.53
CA MET A 376 8.30 -18.59 -14.34
C MET A 376 9.12 -18.27 -13.09
N VAL A 377 10.44 -18.12 -13.22
CA VAL A 377 11.33 -17.71 -12.12
C VAL A 377 10.99 -16.31 -11.63
N ILE A 378 10.79 -15.35 -12.55
CA ILE A 378 10.41 -13.97 -12.21
C ILE A 378 9.06 -13.92 -11.50
N VAL A 379 8.05 -14.62 -12.04
CA VAL A 379 6.71 -14.67 -11.45
C VAL A 379 6.76 -15.31 -10.06
N ALA A 380 7.46 -16.44 -9.92
CA ALA A 380 7.61 -17.15 -8.65
C ALA A 380 8.24 -16.25 -7.58
N PHE A 381 9.37 -15.60 -7.88
CA PHE A 381 10.02 -14.74 -6.90
C PHE A 381 9.24 -13.44 -6.64
N GLY A 382 8.55 -12.89 -7.64
CA GLY A 382 7.65 -11.74 -7.45
C GLY A 382 6.57 -12.03 -6.41
N TRP A 383 5.91 -13.18 -6.50
CA TRP A 383 4.89 -13.58 -5.55
C TRP A 383 5.46 -13.99 -4.19
N LEU A 384 6.68 -14.55 -4.14
CA LEU A 384 7.36 -14.89 -2.90
C LEU A 384 7.54 -13.68 -1.97
N ILE A 385 7.79 -12.48 -2.52
CA ILE A 385 7.82 -11.22 -1.76
C ILE A 385 6.51 -11.04 -0.99
N GLY A 386 5.38 -11.08 -1.71
CA GLY A 386 4.05 -10.91 -1.12
C GLY A 386 3.76 -11.95 -0.04
N LEU A 387 4.16 -13.20 -0.28
CA LEU A 387 4.00 -14.30 0.68
C LEU A 387 4.81 -14.06 1.96
N LEU A 388 6.10 -13.71 1.85
CA LEU A 388 6.97 -13.48 3.00
C LEU A 388 6.51 -12.27 3.81
N VAL A 389 6.09 -11.19 3.16
CA VAL A 389 5.54 -10.00 3.83
C VAL A 389 4.26 -10.35 4.60
N HIS A 390 3.35 -11.13 4.00
CA HIS A 390 2.16 -11.62 4.71
C HIS A 390 2.51 -12.52 5.89
N GLY A 391 3.49 -13.41 5.73
CA GLY A 391 4.01 -14.25 6.81
C GLY A 391 4.57 -13.42 7.97
N ALA A 392 5.33 -12.36 7.65
CA ALA A 392 5.81 -11.39 8.63
C ALA A 392 4.67 -10.69 9.38
N MET A 393 3.63 -10.21 8.69
CA MET A 393 2.44 -9.61 9.33
C MET A 393 1.73 -10.60 10.26
N CYS A 394 1.63 -11.87 9.86
CA CYS A 394 1.09 -12.94 10.70
C CYS A 394 1.95 -13.12 11.97
N VAL A 395 3.29 -13.16 11.85
CA VAL A 395 4.21 -13.28 13.00
C VAL A 395 4.10 -12.06 13.92
N ILE A 396 4.10 -10.84 13.38
CA ILE A 396 3.96 -9.59 14.14
C ILE A 396 2.67 -9.61 14.97
N THR A 397 1.56 -9.98 14.34
CA THR A 397 0.25 -10.02 14.99
C THR A 397 0.19 -11.11 16.05
N MET A 398 0.63 -12.34 15.74
CA MET A 398 0.59 -13.47 16.68
C MET A 398 1.50 -13.28 17.89
N LYS A 399 2.63 -12.57 17.73
CA LYS A 399 3.58 -12.28 18.81
C LYS A 399 3.30 -10.94 19.51
N HIS A 400 2.22 -10.24 19.14
CA HIS A 400 1.86 -8.91 19.68
C HIS A 400 3.03 -7.90 19.64
N ILE A 401 3.78 -7.88 18.54
CA ILE A 401 4.91 -6.97 18.37
C ILE A 401 4.35 -5.57 18.10
N SER A 402 4.29 -4.73 19.14
CA SER A 402 3.75 -3.37 19.07
C SER A 402 4.80 -2.28 18.84
N THR A 403 6.09 -2.60 19.06
CA THR A 403 7.18 -1.63 18.90
C THR A 403 7.38 -1.30 17.42
N PHE A 404 7.21 -0.02 17.08
CA PHE A 404 7.28 0.45 15.69
C PHE A 404 8.60 0.11 14.97
N LEU A 405 9.73 0.06 15.67
CA LEU A 405 10.99 -0.30 15.01
C LEU A 405 11.09 -1.81 14.73
N MET A 406 10.53 -2.64 15.62
CA MET A 406 10.63 -4.10 15.51
C MET A 406 9.72 -4.65 14.41
N TRP A 407 8.45 -4.25 14.36
CA TRP A 407 7.56 -4.71 13.28
C TRP A 407 8.05 -4.23 11.90
N THR A 408 8.55 -2.99 11.78
CA THR A 408 9.15 -2.46 10.54
C THR A 408 10.38 -3.28 10.14
N ALA A 409 11.28 -3.59 11.08
CA ALA A 409 12.46 -4.41 10.78
C ALA A 409 12.08 -5.82 10.31
N ILE A 410 11.06 -6.45 10.91
CA ILE A 410 10.55 -7.76 10.49
C ILE A 410 9.98 -7.69 9.07
N LEU A 411 9.18 -6.67 8.76
CA LEU A 411 8.61 -6.50 7.41
C LEU A 411 9.69 -6.25 6.36
N HIS A 412 10.65 -5.37 6.64
CA HIS A 412 11.75 -5.10 5.72
C HIS A 412 12.63 -6.34 5.55
N THR A 413 12.86 -7.14 6.60
CA THR A 413 13.59 -8.41 6.49
C THR A 413 12.87 -9.37 5.55
N ALA A 414 11.55 -9.51 5.70
CA ALA A 414 10.76 -10.41 4.86
C ALA A 414 10.72 -9.96 3.39
N ALA A 415 10.50 -8.66 3.15
CA ALA A 415 10.55 -8.09 1.82
C ALA A 415 11.95 -8.22 1.18
N TYR A 416 13.01 -7.97 1.96
CA TYR A 416 14.39 -8.13 1.51
C TYR A 416 14.66 -9.57 1.09
N ILE A 417 14.41 -10.56 1.97
CA ILE A 417 14.61 -11.99 1.65
C ILE A 417 13.85 -12.42 0.38
N GLY A 418 12.63 -11.92 0.17
CA GLY A 418 11.85 -12.24 -1.04
C GLY A 418 12.33 -11.52 -2.30
N ALA A 419 12.77 -10.28 -2.18
CA ALA A 419 13.15 -9.46 -3.33
C ALA A 419 14.56 -9.77 -3.83
N ILE A 420 15.48 -10.20 -2.96
CA ILE A 420 16.86 -10.52 -3.35
C ILE A 420 16.92 -11.52 -4.51
N PRO A 421 16.28 -12.71 -4.43
CA PRO A 421 16.30 -13.67 -5.54
C PRO A 421 15.69 -13.09 -6.81
N LEU A 422 14.60 -12.33 -6.70
CA LEU A 422 13.96 -11.68 -7.84
C LEU A 422 14.91 -10.73 -8.56
N LEU A 423 15.55 -9.81 -7.82
CA LEU A 423 16.44 -8.81 -8.42
C LEU A 423 17.69 -9.47 -9.02
N ILE A 424 18.22 -10.51 -8.38
CA ILE A 424 19.33 -11.30 -8.94
C ILE A 424 18.90 -11.99 -10.23
N SER A 425 17.73 -12.63 -10.25
CA SER A 425 17.19 -13.28 -11.45
C SER A 425 16.99 -12.28 -12.59
N ILE A 426 16.30 -11.16 -12.35
CA ILE A 426 16.12 -10.10 -13.38
C ILE A 426 17.48 -9.61 -13.88
N ASN A 427 18.45 -9.43 -12.98
CA ASN A 427 19.75 -8.95 -13.37
C ASN A 427 20.50 -9.94 -14.27
N ILE A 428 20.55 -11.22 -13.90
CA ILE A 428 21.18 -12.28 -14.69
C ILE A 428 20.51 -12.41 -16.07
N LEU A 429 19.18 -12.31 -16.12
CA LEU A 429 18.41 -12.54 -17.33
C LEU A 429 18.47 -11.37 -18.32
N PHE A 430 18.36 -10.13 -17.84
CA PHE A 430 18.20 -8.97 -18.73
C PHE A 430 19.44 -8.09 -18.86
N THR A 431 20.33 -8.11 -17.87
CA THR A 431 21.44 -7.13 -17.75
C THR A 431 22.68 -7.75 -17.09
N PRO A 432 23.16 -8.92 -17.55
CA PRO A 432 24.22 -9.66 -16.85
C PRO A 432 25.55 -8.89 -16.75
N GLU A 433 25.78 -7.93 -17.65
CA GLU A 433 26.99 -7.10 -17.68
C GLU A 433 27.05 -6.06 -16.55
N ILE A 434 25.89 -5.64 -16.02
CA ILE A 434 25.79 -4.59 -15.00
C ILE A 434 25.12 -5.19 -13.78
N LEU A 435 25.87 -5.42 -12.71
CA LEU A 435 25.36 -5.95 -11.43
C LEU A 435 24.51 -4.94 -10.64
N TRP A 436 23.48 -4.34 -11.25
CA TRP A 436 22.62 -3.35 -10.58
C TRP A 436 21.89 -3.94 -9.38
N SER A 437 21.62 -5.26 -9.40
CA SER A 437 21.08 -5.97 -8.23
C SER A 437 22.00 -5.78 -7.02
N ALA A 438 23.33 -5.86 -7.17
CA ALA A 438 24.29 -5.68 -6.06
C ALA A 438 24.17 -4.29 -5.39
N ILE A 439 23.83 -3.25 -6.16
CA ILE A 439 23.60 -1.90 -5.62
C ILE A 439 22.33 -1.90 -4.74
N ALA A 440 21.24 -2.49 -5.25
CA ALA A 440 19.99 -2.61 -4.49
C ALA A 440 20.17 -3.47 -3.23
N LEU A 441 20.91 -4.59 -3.34
CA LEU A 441 21.25 -5.49 -2.24
C LEU A 441 22.07 -4.79 -1.16
N GLY A 442 23.14 -4.11 -1.55
CA GLY A 442 24.00 -3.38 -0.63
C GLY A 442 23.28 -2.23 0.06
N GLY A 443 22.60 -1.37 -0.71
CA GLY A 443 21.87 -0.22 -0.20
C GLY A 443 20.72 -0.63 0.74
N TRP A 444 19.87 -1.56 0.33
CA TRP A 444 18.78 -2.05 1.17
C TRP A 444 19.29 -2.85 2.37
N GLY A 445 20.34 -3.67 2.19
CA GLY A 445 20.98 -4.42 3.26
C GLY A 445 21.51 -3.53 4.38
N ILE A 446 22.17 -2.41 4.05
CA ILE A 446 22.62 -1.41 5.03
C ILE A 446 21.42 -0.81 5.77
N GLY A 447 20.39 -0.36 5.05
CA GLY A 447 19.18 0.19 5.65
C GLY A 447 18.48 -0.79 6.60
N LEU A 448 18.38 -2.06 6.18
CA LEU A 448 17.83 -3.14 7.00
C LEU A 448 18.67 -3.39 8.27
N GLY A 449 20.01 -3.41 8.14
CA GLY A 449 20.92 -3.54 9.26
C GLY A 449 20.73 -2.43 10.30
N VAL A 450 20.54 -1.19 9.86
CA VAL A 450 20.21 -0.05 10.73
C VAL A 450 18.86 -0.24 11.42
N HIS A 451 17.81 -0.66 10.69
CA HIS A 451 16.51 -0.93 11.29
C HIS A 451 16.57 -2.02 12.36
N LEU A 452 17.28 -3.13 12.10
CA LEU A 452 17.47 -4.22 13.05
C LEU A 452 18.25 -3.76 14.28
N LEU A 453 19.35 -3.05 14.08
CA LEU A 453 20.15 -2.50 15.18
C LEU A 453 19.30 -1.59 16.09
N LEU A 454 18.57 -0.64 15.50
CA LEU A 454 17.71 0.27 16.24
C LEU A 454 16.56 -0.46 16.94
N ALA A 455 15.95 -1.45 16.28
CA ALA A 455 14.91 -2.28 16.88
C ALA A 455 15.44 -3.05 18.10
N LEU A 456 16.66 -3.59 18.04
CA LEU A 456 17.30 -4.29 19.16
C LEU A 456 17.66 -3.32 20.31
N LEU A 457 18.22 -2.15 20.00
CA LEU A 457 18.58 -1.13 21.00
C LEU A 457 17.36 -0.54 21.72
N THR A 458 16.20 -0.50 21.05
CA THR A 458 14.94 0.06 21.59
C THR A 458 13.97 -1.00 22.14
N ARG A 459 14.39 -2.28 22.18
CA ARG A 459 13.57 -3.40 22.67
C ARG A 459 13.34 -3.36 24.19
N LYS A 460 14.25 -2.73 24.94
CA LYS A 460 14.09 -2.44 26.37
C LYS A 460 13.32 -1.15 26.55
#